data_AF-A0A8S3QIK7-F1
#
_entry.id   AF-A0A8S3QIK7-F1
#
_cell.length_a   1.000
_cell.length_b   1.000
_cell.length_c   1.000
_cell.angle_alpha   90.00
_cell.angle_beta   90.00
_cell.angle_gamma   90.00
#
_symmetry.space_group_name_H-M   'P 1'
#
loop_
_entity.id
_entity.type
_entity.pdbx_description
1 polymer ?
#
loop_
_entity_poly.entity_id
_entity_poly.type
_entity_poly.pdbx_seq_one_letter_code
_entity_poly.pdbx_strand_id
1 'polypeptide(L)'
;MYYYGYLNGLSRKLQGTALDLLQGYSMVDNIKNVLISARGNDAEYDNVYQKAEQMAEVADTELVIPRRCGRQTQRSNVPGDTPQVYFKRAVYLPYIDALIQEYSSRFNSLSQKAVKAMALIPAHLEQTNRDALDDLLEVYKDDLPMASSFQKEYNLWQRQWSSQTDKPNNIKDTLVDSRVCPLLFPNITKVLNLLLLTSVTASSVERANFSLRFVKNSVRSSMSEDRFNALVLLFVHKDIDIDIQAVLDMFARKYPRRMLLLNPLA
;
A
#
# COMPACT_ATOMS: atom_id res chain seq x y z
N MET A 1 1.59 -10.33 -16.95
CA MET A 1 1.81 -8.86 -17.01
C MET A 1 3.28 -8.60 -17.28
N TYR A 2 3.63 -8.05 -18.45
CA TYR A 2 5.02 -7.86 -18.90
C TYR A 2 5.89 -7.11 -17.88
N TYR A 3 5.39 -6.00 -17.33
CA TYR A 3 6.14 -5.17 -16.38
C TYR A 3 6.19 -5.74 -14.95
N TYR A 4 5.45 -6.82 -14.65
CA TYR A 4 5.47 -7.42 -13.31
C TYR A 4 6.85 -7.94 -12.91
N GLY A 5 7.68 -8.35 -13.88
CA GLY A 5 9.05 -8.80 -13.63
C GLY A 5 9.89 -7.76 -12.90
N TYR A 6 9.75 -6.47 -13.25
CA TYR A 6 10.45 -5.38 -12.58
C TYR A 6 9.96 -5.17 -11.13
N LEU A 7 8.70 -5.52 -10.85
CA LEU A 7 8.06 -5.26 -9.55
C LEU A 7 8.25 -6.39 -8.55
N ASN A 8 8.51 -7.61 -9.02
CA ASN A 8 8.55 -8.80 -8.17
C ASN A 8 9.68 -8.73 -7.12
N GLY A 9 10.88 -8.31 -7.53
CA GLY A 9 12.02 -8.15 -6.61
C GLY A 9 11.77 -7.06 -5.56
N LEU A 10 11.25 -5.92 -5.98
CA LEU A 10 10.89 -4.81 -5.08
C LEU A 10 9.80 -5.23 -4.09
N SER A 11 8.75 -5.91 -4.56
CA SER A 11 7.65 -6.37 -3.70
C SER A 11 8.16 -7.25 -2.56
N ARG A 12 9.09 -8.17 -2.85
CA ARG A 12 9.69 -9.03 -1.83
C ARG A 12 10.55 -8.25 -0.84
N LYS A 13 11.34 -7.28 -1.31
CA LYS A 13 12.13 -6.41 -0.43
C LYS A 13 11.26 -5.55 0.50
N LEU A 14 10.18 -4.97 -0.03
CA LEU A 14 9.25 -4.15 0.76
C LEU A 14 8.44 -4.96 1.80
N GLN A 15 8.39 -6.28 1.65
CA GLN A 15 7.79 -7.20 2.61
C GLN A 15 8.84 -7.83 3.56
N GLY A 16 10.12 -7.49 3.39
CA GLY A 16 11.23 -8.00 4.17
C GLY A 16 11.43 -7.28 5.50
N THR A 17 12.67 -7.34 6.00
CA THR A 17 13.08 -6.65 7.24
C THR A 17 13.15 -5.13 7.04
N ALA A 18 13.30 -4.35 8.13
CA ALA A 18 13.43 -2.89 8.02
C ALA A 18 14.61 -2.46 7.13
N LEU A 19 15.69 -3.24 7.11
CA LEU A 19 16.84 -3.04 6.22
C LEU A 19 16.50 -3.31 4.76
N ASP A 20 15.75 -4.39 4.48
CA ASP A 20 15.23 -4.66 3.13
C ASP A 20 14.32 -3.54 2.65
N LEU A 21 13.62 -2.89 3.58
CA LEU A 21 12.74 -1.78 3.29
C LEU A 21 13.48 -0.52 2.88
N LEU A 22 14.51 -0.13 3.65
CA LEU A 22 15.41 1.00 3.34
C LEU A 22 16.03 0.82 1.94
N GLN A 23 16.50 -0.40 1.64
CA GLN A 23 17.03 -0.73 0.33
C GLN A 23 15.95 -0.80 -0.75
N GLY A 24 14.75 -1.25 -0.43
CA GLY A 24 13.62 -1.28 -1.34
C GLY A 24 13.26 0.12 -1.83
N TYR A 25 13.22 1.08 -0.91
CA TYR A 25 12.90 2.48 -1.23
C TYR A 25 13.95 3.16 -2.13
N SER A 26 15.25 2.82 -2.01
CA SER A 26 16.26 3.33 -2.95
C SER A 26 16.13 2.70 -4.34
N MET A 27 15.53 1.50 -4.46
CA MET A 27 15.27 0.83 -5.73
C MET A 27 13.99 1.33 -6.43
N VAL A 28 13.09 1.99 -5.70
CA VAL A 28 11.84 2.53 -6.26
C VAL A 28 12.12 3.50 -7.41
N ASP A 29 13.07 4.43 -7.22
CA ASP A 29 13.38 5.45 -8.22
C ASP A 29 13.92 4.82 -9.51
N ASN A 30 14.73 3.75 -9.39
CA ASN A 30 15.21 2.99 -10.54
C ASN A 30 14.05 2.36 -11.32
N ILE A 31 13.10 1.71 -10.63
CA ILE A 31 11.93 1.10 -11.28
C ILE A 31 11.04 2.17 -11.91
N LYS A 32 10.84 3.30 -11.24
CA LYS A 32 10.08 4.44 -11.76
C LYS A 32 10.71 4.98 -13.05
N ASN A 33 12.04 5.13 -13.07
CA ASN A 33 12.77 5.56 -14.26
C ASN A 33 12.62 4.57 -15.41
N VAL A 34 12.70 3.26 -15.14
CA VAL A 34 12.45 2.22 -16.16
C VAL A 34 11.03 2.34 -16.74
N LEU A 35 10.00 2.56 -15.91
CA LEU A 35 8.63 2.76 -16.38
C LEU A 35 8.48 4.03 -17.23
N ILE A 36 9.10 5.14 -16.82
CA ILE A 36 9.11 6.39 -17.59
C ILE A 36 9.80 6.19 -18.94
N SER A 37 10.94 5.50 -18.97
CA SER A 37 11.64 5.17 -20.21
C SER A 37 10.81 4.26 -21.11
N ALA A 38 10.16 3.23 -20.55
CA ALA A 38 9.28 2.33 -21.30
C ALA A 38 8.08 3.06 -21.91
N ARG A 39 7.52 4.06 -21.20
CA ARG A 39 6.44 4.92 -21.71
C ARG A 39 6.84 5.67 -22.98
N GLY A 40 8.09 6.15 -23.05
CA GLY A 40 8.62 6.93 -24.16
C GLY A 40 9.29 6.13 -25.26
N ASN A 41 9.42 4.80 -25.11
CA ASN A 41 10.13 3.94 -26.03
C ASN A 41 9.17 3.09 -26.88
N ASP A 42 9.03 3.46 -28.15
CA ASP A 42 8.16 2.77 -29.10
C ASP A 42 8.64 1.34 -29.40
N ALA A 43 9.95 1.10 -29.41
CA ALA A 43 10.51 -0.24 -29.63
C ALA A 43 10.19 -1.19 -28.45
N GLU A 44 10.09 -0.66 -27.23
CA GLU A 44 9.65 -1.44 -26.07
C GLU A 44 8.19 -1.86 -26.24
N TYR A 45 7.34 -0.94 -26.72
CA TYR A 45 5.95 -1.25 -27.02
C TYR A 45 5.83 -2.34 -28.10
N ASP A 46 6.64 -2.27 -29.16
CA ASP A 46 6.60 -3.26 -30.23
C ASP A 46 6.97 -4.67 -29.72
N ASN A 47 7.96 -4.77 -28.83
CA ASN A 47 8.28 -6.04 -28.16
C ASN A 47 7.13 -6.56 -27.29
N VAL A 48 6.43 -5.67 -26.57
CA VAL A 48 5.25 -6.03 -25.76
C VAL A 48 4.11 -6.52 -26.67
N TYR A 49 3.90 -5.85 -27.79
CA TYR A 49 2.86 -6.19 -28.76
C TYR A 49 3.13 -7.54 -29.43
N GLN A 50 4.37 -7.82 -29.83
CA GLN A 50 4.76 -9.13 -30.37
C GLN A 50 4.50 -10.27 -29.39
N LYS A 51 4.77 -10.08 -28.10
CA LYS A 51 4.41 -11.08 -27.08
C LYS A 51 2.90 -11.26 -26.94
N ALA A 52 2.13 -10.18 -27.11
CA ALA A 52 0.67 -10.28 -27.12
C ALA A 52 0.16 -11.08 -28.34
N GLU A 53 0.79 -10.91 -29.51
CA GLU A 53 0.50 -11.71 -30.71
C GLU A 53 0.79 -13.20 -30.47
N GLN A 54 1.96 -13.53 -29.91
CA GLN A 54 2.31 -14.91 -29.55
C GLN A 54 1.30 -15.53 -28.56
N MET A 55 0.85 -14.75 -27.58
CA MET A 55 -0.16 -15.19 -26.61
C MET A 55 -1.52 -15.42 -27.27
N ALA A 56 -1.89 -14.60 -28.26
CA ALA A 56 -3.13 -14.73 -29.01
C ALA A 56 -3.11 -15.98 -29.91
N GLU A 57 -1.97 -16.24 -30.57
CA GLU A 57 -1.75 -17.47 -31.36
C GLU A 57 -1.91 -18.74 -30.52
N VAL A 58 -1.29 -18.78 -29.33
CA VAL A 58 -1.45 -19.90 -28.38
C VAL A 58 -2.90 -20.07 -27.91
N ALA A 59 -3.64 -18.96 -27.83
CA ALA A 59 -5.04 -18.95 -27.42
C ALA A 59 -6.01 -19.11 -28.61
N ASP A 60 -5.52 -19.42 -29.82
CA ASP A 60 -6.30 -19.53 -31.06
C ASP A 60 -7.24 -18.34 -31.28
N THR A 61 -6.73 -17.14 -31.02
CA THR A 61 -7.48 -15.88 -31.12
C THR A 61 -6.70 -14.81 -31.87
N GLU A 62 -7.42 -13.88 -32.51
CA GLU A 62 -6.84 -12.76 -33.24
C GLU A 62 -6.91 -11.45 -32.45
N LEU A 63 -5.87 -10.63 -32.53
CA LEU A 63 -5.87 -9.28 -31.99
C LEU A 63 -6.62 -8.32 -32.92
N VAL A 64 -7.93 -8.21 -32.73
CA VAL A 64 -8.79 -7.29 -33.50
C VAL A 64 -9.19 -6.09 -32.66
N ILE A 65 -9.36 -4.94 -33.31
CA ILE A 65 -9.92 -3.74 -32.66
C ILE A 65 -11.34 -4.07 -32.18
N PRO A 66 -11.64 -3.91 -30.87
CA PRO A 66 -12.98 -4.13 -30.35
C PRO A 66 -14.02 -3.25 -31.04
N ARG A 67 -15.25 -3.75 -31.14
CA ARG A 67 -16.36 -3.00 -31.75
C ARG A 67 -16.53 -1.63 -31.08
N ARG A 68 -16.44 -0.58 -31.88
CA ARG A 68 -16.66 0.81 -31.46
C ARG A 68 -18.12 1.21 -31.71
N CYS A 69 -18.75 1.87 -30.73
CA CYS A 69 -20.06 2.50 -30.95
C CYS A 69 -19.84 3.84 -31.65
N GLY A 70 -20.56 4.08 -32.76
CA GLY A 70 -20.43 5.34 -33.52
C GLY A 70 -20.81 6.60 -32.73
N ARG A 71 -21.64 6.44 -31.68
CA ARG A 71 -21.97 7.49 -30.72
C ARG A 71 -21.73 6.96 -29.30
N GLN A 72 -20.70 7.49 -28.63
CA GLN A 72 -20.51 7.31 -27.19
C GLN A 72 -20.79 8.62 -26.48
N THR A 73 -21.56 8.57 -25.39
CA THR A 73 -21.94 9.75 -24.60
C THR A 73 -21.05 9.98 -23.39
N GLN A 74 -20.29 8.96 -22.95
CA GLN A 74 -19.51 8.98 -21.71
C GLN A 74 -17.99 9.00 -21.92
N ARG A 75 -17.48 8.50 -23.06
CA ARG A 75 -16.04 8.51 -23.41
C ARG A 75 -15.84 8.58 -24.91
N SER A 76 -14.79 9.24 -25.36
CA SER A 76 -14.41 9.27 -26.78
C SER A 76 -13.86 7.91 -27.24
N ASN A 77 -14.11 7.56 -28.50
CA ASN A 77 -13.47 6.41 -29.13
C ASN A 77 -11.96 6.68 -29.23
N VAL A 78 -11.14 5.70 -28.85
CA VAL A 78 -9.68 5.79 -28.96
C VAL A 78 -9.29 5.66 -30.44
N PRO A 79 -8.59 6.64 -31.03
CA PRO A 79 -8.18 6.59 -32.43
C PRO A 79 -7.07 5.56 -32.65
N GLY A 80 -7.15 4.80 -33.73
CA GLY A 80 -6.16 3.80 -34.12
C GLY A 80 -6.69 2.97 -35.27
N ASP A 81 -5.95 2.99 -36.38
CA ASP A 81 -6.33 2.37 -37.65
C ASP A 81 -5.89 0.90 -37.73
N THR A 82 -4.87 0.54 -36.94
CA THR A 82 -4.42 -0.84 -36.76
C THR A 82 -4.63 -1.29 -35.31
N PRO A 83 -4.79 -2.61 -35.05
CA PRO A 83 -4.85 -3.13 -33.69
C PRO A 83 -3.65 -2.71 -32.84
N GLN A 84 -2.44 -2.73 -33.41
CA GLN A 84 -1.22 -2.26 -32.76
C GLN A 84 -1.30 -0.79 -32.30
N VAL A 85 -1.73 0.13 -33.16
CA VAL A 85 -1.85 1.55 -32.74
C VAL A 85 -2.98 1.74 -31.74
N TYR A 86 -4.08 1.01 -31.90
CA TYR A 86 -5.22 1.06 -30.99
C TYR A 86 -4.84 0.60 -29.58
N PHE A 87 -4.26 -0.60 -29.42
CA PHE A 87 -3.89 -1.15 -28.12
C PHE A 87 -2.79 -0.33 -27.44
N LYS A 88 -1.91 0.32 -28.21
CA LYS A 88 -0.92 1.27 -27.66
C LYS A 88 -1.60 2.39 -26.88
N ARG A 89 -2.60 3.03 -27.50
CA ARG A 89 -3.29 4.19 -26.95
C ARG A 89 -4.36 3.83 -25.93
N ALA A 90 -5.07 2.72 -26.15
CA ALA A 90 -6.19 2.31 -25.31
C ALA A 90 -5.75 1.55 -24.05
N VAL A 91 -4.63 0.84 -24.11
CA VAL A 91 -4.20 -0.08 -23.04
C VAL A 91 -2.80 0.24 -22.56
N TYR A 92 -1.79 0.20 -23.43
CA TYR A 92 -0.39 0.27 -23.02
C TYR A 92 -0.03 1.60 -22.33
N LEU A 93 -0.30 2.74 -22.98
CA LEU A 93 0.00 4.05 -22.40
C LEU A 93 -0.81 4.31 -21.12
N PRO A 94 -2.15 4.12 -21.08
CA PRO A 94 -2.90 4.27 -19.83
C PRO A 94 -2.43 3.35 -18.70
N TYR A 95 -2.03 2.12 -19.02
CA TYR A 95 -1.51 1.17 -18.04
C TYR A 95 -0.19 1.62 -17.44
N ILE A 96 0.78 2.04 -18.27
CA ILE A 96 2.06 2.55 -17.78
C ILE A 96 1.86 3.87 -17.02
N ASP A 97 1.00 4.76 -17.50
CA ASP A 97 0.66 6.01 -16.81
C ASP A 97 0.08 5.74 -15.43
N ALA A 98 -0.87 4.80 -15.32
CA ALA A 98 -1.41 4.38 -14.04
C ALA A 98 -0.32 3.81 -13.12
N LEU A 99 0.56 2.94 -13.63
CA LEU A 99 1.68 2.41 -12.83
C LEU A 99 2.61 3.53 -12.32
N ILE A 100 3.00 4.47 -13.17
CA ILE A 100 3.86 5.60 -12.79
C ILE A 100 3.18 6.46 -11.73
N GLN A 101 1.87 6.73 -11.89
CA GLN A 101 1.09 7.52 -10.94
C GLN A 101 0.98 6.81 -9.58
N GLU A 102 0.62 5.53 -9.57
CA GLU A 102 0.51 4.72 -8.36
C GLU A 102 1.85 4.64 -7.62
N TYR A 103 2.95 4.41 -8.35
CA TYR A 103 4.30 4.41 -7.76
C TYR A 103 4.67 5.78 -7.17
N SER A 104 4.37 6.86 -7.89
CA SER A 104 4.67 8.21 -7.42
C SER A 104 3.85 8.62 -6.20
N SER A 105 2.58 8.21 -6.16
CA SER A 105 1.69 8.47 -5.03
C SER A 105 2.10 7.67 -3.79
N ARG A 106 2.37 6.37 -3.97
CA ARG A 106 2.64 5.44 -2.87
C ARG A 106 4.03 5.57 -2.28
N PHE A 107 5.04 5.86 -3.11
CA PHE A 107 6.43 6.03 -2.69
C PHE A 107 6.87 7.50 -2.74
N ASN A 108 5.98 8.39 -2.31
CA ASN A 108 6.24 9.82 -2.26
C ASN A 108 7.34 10.18 -1.23
N SER A 109 7.74 11.45 -1.23
CA SER A 109 8.80 11.97 -0.34
C SER A 109 8.51 11.72 1.14
N LEU A 110 7.25 11.85 1.59
CA LEU A 110 6.89 11.57 2.98
C LEU A 110 7.15 10.11 3.34
N SER A 111 6.75 9.17 2.48
CA SER A 111 7.00 7.75 2.70
C SER A 111 8.51 7.44 2.70
N GLN A 112 9.29 8.03 1.79
CA GLN A 112 10.75 7.88 1.79
C GLN A 112 11.39 8.39 3.10
N LYS A 113 10.95 9.53 3.61
CA LYS A 113 11.46 10.08 4.87
C LYS A 113 11.01 9.26 6.09
N ALA A 114 9.79 8.73 6.10
CA ALA A 114 9.31 7.83 7.16
C ALA A 114 10.12 6.53 7.23
N VAL A 115 10.58 6.01 6.08
CA VAL A 115 11.45 4.83 6.04
C VAL A 115 12.81 5.11 6.67
N LYS A 116 13.39 6.30 6.44
CA LYS A 116 14.63 6.72 7.09
C LYS A 116 14.53 6.68 8.62
N ALA A 117 13.34 6.89 9.17
CA ALA A 117 13.11 6.84 10.61
C ALA A 117 13.23 5.43 11.19
N MET A 118 13.14 4.38 10.36
CA MET A 118 13.43 3.00 10.78
C MET A 118 14.90 2.81 11.17
N ALA A 119 15.79 3.72 10.77
CA ALA A 119 17.18 3.72 11.23
C ALA A 119 17.30 3.97 12.76
N LEU A 120 16.25 4.50 13.40
CA LEU A 120 16.19 4.64 14.86
C LEU A 120 16.04 3.30 15.60
N ILE A 121 15.70 2.21 14.89
CA ILE A 121 15.64 0.86 15.46
C ILE A 121 17.06 0.44 15.87
N PRO A 122 17.27 -0.04 17.10
CA PRO A 122 18.60 -0.35 17.64
C PRO A 122 19.50 -1.21 16.75
N ALA A 123 18.96 -2.26 16.11
CA ALA A 123 19.71 -3.11 15.20
C ALA A 123 20.26 -2.39 13.95
N HIS A 124 19.69 -1.24 13.57
CA HIS A 124 20.02 -0.50 12.35
C HIS A 124 20.76 0.83 12.61
N LEU A 125 21.02 1.18 13.88
CA LEU A 125 21.62 2.47 14.24
C LEU A 125 22.98 2.74 13.58
N GLU A 126 23.76 1.69 13.32
CA GLU A 126 25.09 1.78 12.70
C GLU A 126 25.06 2.20 11.22
N GLN A 127 23.89 2.15 10.57
CA GLN A 127 23.71 2.51 9.16
C GLN A 127 23.21 3.95 8.97
N THR A 128 23.03 4.69 10.07
CA THR A 128 22.43 6.03 10.05
C THR A 128 23.50 7.10 9.84
N ASN A 129 23.40 7.86 8.75
CA ASN A 129 24.25 9.04 8.50
C ASN A 129 23.63 10.32 9.11
N ARG A 130 24.46 11.35 9.35
CA ARG A 130 23.98 12.66 9.86
C ARG A 130 22.89 13.28 8.99
N ASP A 131 23.05 13.22 7.66
CA ASP A 131 22.06 13.77 6.72
C ASP A 131 20.66 13.15 6.88
N ALA A 132 20.59 11.88 7.29
CA ALA A 132 19.31 11.22 7.55
C ALA A 132 18.62 11.73 8.83
N LEU A 133 19.38 12.25 9.80
CA LEU A 133 18.80 12.85 11.02
C LEU A 133 18.20 14.22 10.77
N ASP A 134 18.85 15.03 9.94
CA ASP A 134 18.33 16.35 9.56
C ASP A 134 17.02 16.20 8.78
N ASP A 135 16.96 15.24 7.84
CA ASP A 135 15.73 14.88 7.12
C ASP A 135 14.60 14.44 8.07
N LEU A 136 14.93 13.68 9.12
CA LEU A 136 13.97 13.22 10.12
C LEU A 136 13.44 14.36 10.97
N LEU A 137 14.34 15.25 11.38
CA LEU A 137 13.96 16.43 12.16
C LEU A 137 13.08 17.36 11.34
N GLU A 138 13.36 17.55 10.05
CA GLU A 138 12.53 18.37 9.16
C GLU A 138 11.08 17.84 9.07
N VAL A 139 10.90 16.53 9.06
CA VAL A 139 9.56 15.90 8.93
C VAL A 139 8.80 15.90 10.24
N TYR A 140 9.46 15.50 11.32
CA TYR A 140 8.76 15.24 12.58
C TYR A 140 8.79 16.41 13.55
N LYS A 141 9.56 17.50 13.28
CA LYS A 141 9.75 18.65 14.19
C LYS A 141 8.48 19.13 14.89
N ASP A 142 7.36 19.19 14.17
CA ASP A 142 6.11 19.76 14.66
C ASP A 142 5.34 18.78 15.55
N ASP A 143 5.63 17.48 15.42
CA ASP A 143 5.06 16.40 16.23
C ASP A 143 5.94 16.00 17.44
N LEU A 144 7.18 16.49 17.49
CA LEU A 144 8.14 16.17 18.54
C LEU A 144 7.84 16.94 19.84
N PRO A 145 7.91 16.28 21.02
CA PRO A 145 7.77 16.96 22.31
C PRO A 145 8.79 18.09 22.51
N MET A 146 10.04 17.89 22.04
CA MET A 146 11.13 18.86 22.19
C MET A 146 12.16 18.70 21.07
N ALA A 147 11.85 19.20 19.87
CA ALA A 147 12.69 19.06 18.68
C ALA A 147 14.15 19.55 18.87
N SER A 148 14.37 20.60 19.64
CA SER A 148 15.71 21.16 19.93
C SER A 148 16.65 20.18 20.67
N SER A 149 16.08 19.19 21.36
CA SER A 149 16.83 18.18 22.11
C SER A 149 17.08 16.88 21.32
N PHE A 150 16.44 16.71 20.16
CA PHE A 150 16.47 15.46 19.39
C PHE A 150 17.88 14.98 19.06
N GLN A 151 18.76 15.87 18.58
CA GLN A 151 20.13 15.49 18.23
C GLN A 151 20.92 14.96 19.43
N LYS A 152 20.74 15.57 20.61
CA LYS A 152 21.41 15.15 21.84
C LYS A 152 20.87 13.81 22.33
N GLU A 153 19.56 13.66 22.27
CA GLU A 153 18.84 12.42 22.59
C GLU A 153 19.28 11.27 21.67
N TYR A 154 19.41 11.53 20.36
CA TYR A 154 19.91 10.56 19.40
C TYR A 154 21.35 10.11 19.70
N ASN A 155 22.26 11.04 20.02
CA ASN A 155 23.63 10.67 20.38
C ASN A 155 23.67 9.77 21.63
N LEU A 156 22.81 10.04 22.61
CA LEU A 156 22.68 9.21 23.81
C LEU A 156 22.11 7.83 23.47
N TRP A 157 21.07 7.79 22.63
CA TRP A 157 20.44 6.56 22.14
C TRP A 157 21.45 5.67 21.40
N GLN A 158 22.22 6.26 20.48
CA GLN A 158 23.28 5.56 19.76
C GLN A 158 24.30 4.97 20.73
N ARG A 159 24.78 5.76 21.69
CA ARG A 159 25.75 5.30 22.69
C ARG A 159 25.21 4.17 23.57
N GLN A 160 23.95 4.26 23.99
CA GLN A 160 23.29 3.23 24.79
C GLN A 160 23.28 1.89 24.03
N TRP A 161 22.82 1.89 22.79
CA TRP A 161 22.68 0.65 22.01
C TRP A 161 24.00 0.13 21.44
N SER A 162 24.98 0.99 21.14
CA SER A 162 26.33 0.56 20.75
C SER A 162 27.02 -0.30 21.83
N SER A 163 26.65 -0.13 23.10
CA SER A 163 27.20 -0.93 24.21
C SER A 163 26.57 -2.33 24.34
N GLN A 164 25.49 -2.61 23.62
CA GLN A 164 24.68 -3.81 23.78
C GLN A 164 24.87 -4.77 22.61
N THR A 165 24.95 -6.07 22.91
CA THR A 165 25.04 -7.14 21.89
C THR A 165 23.67 -7.61 21.41
N ASP A 166 22.69 -7.67 22.32
CA ASP A 166 21.31 -8.07 22.01
C ASP A 166 20.44 -6.83 21.76
N LYS A 167 20.26 -6.49 20.48
CA LYS A 167 19.54 -5.29 20.01
C LYS A 167 18.20 -5.69 19.38
N PRO A 168 17.08 -5.04 19.74
CA PRO A 168 15.81 -5.30 19.08
C PRO A 168 15.87 -4.91 17.59
N ASN A 169 15.24 -5.72 16.76
CA ASN A 169 15.28 -5.60 15.29
C ASN A 169 14.01 -4.98 14.68
N ASN A 170 12.99 -4.73 15.49
CA ASN A 170 11.72 -4.15 15.06
C ASN A 170 11.20 -3.10 16.05
N ILE A 171 10.28 -2.27 15.58
CA ILE A 171 9.76 -1.11 16.33
C ILE A 171 9.00 -1.55 17.59
N LYS A 172 8.19 -2.62 17.49
CA LYS A 172 7.38 -3.12 18.61
C LYS A 172 8.27 -3.58 19.76
N ASP A 173 9.25 -4.41 19.48
CA ASP A 173 10.16 -4.95 20.49
C ASP A 173 11.02 -3.84 21.08
N THR A 174 11.42 -2.85 20.26
CA THR A 174 12.13 -1.65 20.75
C THR A 174 11.29 -0.89 21.78
N LEU A 175 10.00 -0.67 21.52
CA LEU A 175 9.13 0.11 22.42
C LEU A 175 8.75 -0.63 23.71
N VAL A 176 8.80 -1.97 23.71
CA VAL A 176 8.49 -2.81 24.88
C VAL A 176 9.74 -3.14 25.71
N ASP A 177 10.93 -2.95 25.14
CA ASP A 177 12.21 -3.24 25.80
C ASP A 177 12.38 -2.42 27.08
N SER A 178 12.68 -3.10 28.20
CA SER A 178 12.83 -2.47 29.51
C SER A 178 13.99 -1.46 29.59
N ARG A 179 14.94 -1.51 28.65
CA ARG A 179 16.06 -0.57 28.54
C ARG A 179 15.63 0.77 27.93
N VAL A 180 14.46 0.83 27.31
CA VAL A 180 13.91 2.05 26.73
C VAL A 180 13.11 2.79 27.79
N CYS A 181 13.61 3.97 28.17
CA CYS A 181 12.91 4.86 29.09
C CYS A 181 12.28 6.02 28.30
N PRO A 182 10.95 6.08 28.16
CA PRO A 182 10.27 7.15 27.43
C PRO A 182 10.53 8.55 27.99
N LEU A 183 10.86 8.66 29.28
CA LEU A 183 11.24 9.92 29.91
C LEU A 183 12.63 10.40 29.49
N LEU A 184 13.55 9.47 29.21
CA LEU A 184 14.91 9.77 28.77
C LEU A 184 14.97 9.97 27.25
N PHE A 185 14.11 9.27 26.51
CA PHE A 185 14.03 9.32 25.05
C PHE A 185 12.64 9.73 24.53
N PRO A 186 12.10 10.89 24.91
CA PRO A 186 10.75 11.29 24.55
C PRO A 186 10.55 11.53 23.05
N ASN A 187 11.53 12.10 22.35
CA ASN A 187 11.40 12.39 20.93
C ASN A 187 11.53 11.12 20.08
N ILE A 188 12.51 10.25 20.38
CA ILE A 188 12.72 8.99 19.67
C ILE A 188 11.52 8.07 19.86
N THR A 189 11.01 7.96 21.09
CA THR A 189 9.81 7.16 21.38
C THR A 189 8.59 7.72 20.63
N LYS A 190 8.46 9.05 20.51
CA LYS A 190 7.39 9.67 19.72
C LYS A 190 7.51 9.31 18.23
N VAL A 191 8.69 9.42 17.63
CA VAL A 191 8.92 9.05 16.21
C VAL A 191 8.61 7.57 15.98
N LEU A 192 9.10 6.67 16.85
CA LEU A 192 8.81 5.23 16.74
C LEU A 192 7.30 4.93 16.83
N ASN A 193 6.56 5.64 17.69
CA ASN A 193 5.10 5.52 17.74
C ASN A 193 4.41 6.05 16.48
N LEU A 194 4.87 7.19 15.94
CA LEU A 194 4.35 7.73 14.68
C LEU A 194 4.59 6.77 13.51
N LEU A 195 5.70 6.04 13.50
CA LEU A 195 5.97 5.00 12.50
C LEU A 195 5.07 3.77 12.62
N LEU A 196 4.60 3.42 13.82
CA LEU A 196 3.59 2.36 13.97
C LEU A 196 2.22 2.79 13.45
N LEU A 197 1.89 4.07 13.59
CA LEU A 197 0.62 4.65 13.12
C LEU A 197 0.61 4.87 11.62
N THR A 198 1.72 5.39 11.08
CA THR A 198 1.90 5.61 9.65
C THR A 198 2.36 4.30 9.04
N SER A 199 1.46 3.53 8.42
CA SER A 199 1.81 2.28 7.75
C SER A 199 2.83 2.54 6.64
N VAL A 200 4.12 2.50 6.95
CA VAL A 200 5.22 2.69 5.98
C VAL A 200 5.23 1.54 4.96
N THR A 201 4.64 0.40 5.33
CA THR A 201 4.36 -0.70 4.40
C THR A 201 2.87 -0.89 4.21
N ALA A 202 2.45 -1.02 2.95
CA ALA A 202 1.09 -1.45 2.63
C ALA A 202 0.83 -2.94 2.98
N SER A 203 1.73 -3.61 3.72
CA SER A 203 1.57 -5.01 4.12
C SER A 203 0.34 -5.19 5.01
N SER A 204 -0.01 -4.19 5.85
CA SER A 204 -1.25 -4.18 6.63
C SER A 204 -2.51 -4.18 5.74
N VAL A 205 -2.41 -3.60 4.54
CA VAL A 205 -3.50 -3.60 3.54
C VAL A 205 -3.70 -4.99 2.94
N GLU A 206 -2.71 -5.89 2.99
CA GLU A 206 -2.87 -7.27 2.51
C GLU A 206 -3.83 -8.10 3.39
N ARG A 207 -3.88 -7.84 4.70
CA ARG A 207 -4.85 -8.50 5.60
C ARG A 207 -6.27 -8.04 5.32
N ALA A 208 -6.45 -6.75 5.03
CA ALA A 208 -7.73 -6.21 4.56
C ALA A 208 -8.08 -6.78 3.17
N ASN A 209 -7.14 -6.80 2.21
CA ASN A 209 -7.35 -7.34 0.85
C ASN A 209 -7.66 -8.85 0.85
N PHE A 210 -7.06 -9.63 1.74
CA PHE A 210 -7.41 -11.04 1.91
C PHE A 210 -8.86 -11.18 2.40
N SER A 211 -9.25 -10.36 3.37
CA SER A 211 -10.63 -10.25 3.85
C SER A 211 -11.60 -9.85 2.72
N LEU A 212 -11.17 -8.95 1.83
CA LEU A 212 -11.94 -8.55 0.65
C LEU A 212 -12.23 -9.72 -0.29
N ARG A 213 -11.36 -10.73 -0.37
CA ARG A 213 -11.63 -11.93 -1.18
C ARG A 213 -12.81 -12.75 -0.66
N PHE A 214 -13.18 -12.63 0.62
CA PHE A 214 -14.36 -13.31 1.19
C PHE A 214 -15.61 -12.43 1.12
N VAL A 215 -15.44 -11.11 1.27
CA VAL A 215 -16.55 -10.15 1.24
C VAL A 215 -17.00 -9.86 -0.19
N LYS A 216 -16.05 -9.68 -1.12
CA LYS A 216 -16.24 -9.31 -2.52
C LYS A 216 -16.02 -10.53 -3.44
N ASN A 217 -16.98 -11.44 -3.45
CA ASN A 217 -17.01 -12.53 -4.42
C ASN A 217 -17.56 -12.04 -5.77
N SER A 218 -17.15 -12.65 -6.89
CA SER A 218 -17.58 -12.27 -8.25
C SER A 218 -19.11 -12.28 -8.43
N VAL A 219 -19.82 -13.08 -7.63
CA VAL A 219 -21.29 -13.21 -7.62
C VAL A 219 -21.99 -12.11 -6.78
N ARG A 220 -21.23 -11.29 -6.03
CA ARG A 220 -21.73 -10.23 -5.12
C ARG A 220 -21.43 -8.80 -5.62
N SER A 221 -21.26 -8.62 -6.92
CA SER A 221 -20.88 -7.34 -7.54
C SER A 221 -21.95 -6.24 -7.52
N SER A 222 -23.14 -6.47 -6.93
CA SER A 222 -24.21 -5.49 -6.81
C SER A 222 -24.36 -4.85 -5.41
N MET A 223 -23.37 -4.99 -4.53
CA MET A 223 -23.43 -4.50 -3.16
C MET A 223 -23.14 -2.99 -3.07
N SER A 224 -23.95 -2.25 -2.30
CA SER A 224 -23.68 -0.83 -2.03
C SER A 224 -22.45 -0.65 -1.13
N GLU A 225 -21.83 0.53 -1.22
CA GLU A 225 -20.63 0.89 -0.46
C GLU A 225 -20.84 0.78 1.06
N ASP A 226 -22.00 1.20 1.56
CA ASP A 226 -22.35 1.09 2.98
C ASP A 226 -22.35 -0.36 3.49
N ARG A 227 -22.96 -1.26 2.71
CA ARG A 227 -23.03 -2.68 3.07
C ARG A 227 -21.66 -3.34 2.98
N PHE A 228 -20.84 -2.92 2.02
CA PHE A 228 -19.45 -3.36 1.91
C PHE A 228 -18.64 -2.97 3.14
N ASN A 229 -18.66 -1.70 3.53
CA ASN A 229 -17.95 -1.19 4.69
C ASN A 229 -18.37 -1.91 5.97
N ALA A 230 -19.67 -2.10 6.18
CA ALA A 230 -20.19 -2.82 7.33
C ALA A 230 -19.71 -4.28 7.40
N LEU A 231 -19.71 -5.01 6.29
CA LEU A 231 -19.24 -6.41 6.25
C LEU A 231 -17.73 -6.54 6.46
N VAL A 232 -16.94 -5.60 5.93
CA VAL A 232 -15.49 -5.57 6.16
C VAL A 232 -15.20 -5.36 7.65
N LEU A 233 -15.90 -4.43 8.31
CA LEU A 233 -15.76 -4.18 9.75
C LEU A 233 -16.07 -5.44 10.58
N LEU A 234 -17.19 -6.11 10.30
CA LEU A 234 -17.56 -7.37 10.95
C LEU A 234 -16.54 -8.49 10.74
N PHE A 235 -15.91 -8.54 9.56
CA PHE A 235 -14.92 -9.57 9.26
C PHE A 235 -13.57 -9.32 9.94
N VAL A 236 -13.15 -8.05 10.04
CA VAL A 236 -11.88 -7.66 10.68
C VAL A 236 -11.99 -7.78 12.20
N HIS A 237 -13.11 -7.32 12.78
CA HIS A 237 -13.33 -7.25 14.22
C HIS A 237 -14.18 -8.42 14.74
N LYS A 238 -13.67 -9.64 14.60
CA LYS A 238 -14.35 -10.85 15.13
C LYS A 238 -14.27 -10.99 16.65
N ASP A 239 -13.41 -10.20 17.26
CA ASP A 239 -13.15 -10.11 18.69
C ASP A 239 -14.16 -9.24 19.44
N ILE A 240 -14.94 -8.43 18.72
CA ILE A 240 -16.02 -7.64 19.30
C ILE A 240 -17.27 -8.52 19.36
N ASP A 241 -17.75 -8.79 20.57
CA ASP A 241 -18.99 -9.54 20.75
C ASP A 241 -20.20 -8.69 20.33
N ILE A 242 -21.10 -9.29 19.56
CA ILE A 242 -22.26 -8.60 19.00
C ILE A 242 -23.49 -9.14 19.69
N ASP A 243 -24.17 -8.28 20.44
CA ASP A 243 -25.46 -8.63 21.04
C ASP A 243 -26.52 -8.82 19.95
N ILE A 244 -26.81 -10.09 19.66
CA ILE A 244 -27.79 -10.50 18.65
C ILE A 244 -29.18 -9.97 18.99
N GLN A 245 -29.55 -9.88 20.27
CA GLN A 245 -30.88 -9.39 20.67
C GLN A 245 -31.01 -7.89 20.39
N ALA A 246 -30.00 -7.10 20.73
CA ALA A 246 -29.97 -5.68 20.39
C ALA A 246 -30.04 -5.45 18.87
N VAL A 247 -29.37 -6.29 18.07
CA VAL A 247 -29.43 -6.22 16.60
C VAL A 247 -30.83 -6.56 16.08
N LEU A 248 -31.47 -7.60 16.62
CA LEU A 248 -32.84 -7.97 16.27
C LEU A 248 -33.83 -6.84 16.60
N ASP A 249 -33.72 -6.25 17.79
CA ASP A 249 -34.55 -5.12 18.20
C ASP A 249 -34.35 -3.90 17.32
N MET A 250 -33.11 -3.56 16.96
CA MET A 250 -32.82 -2.49 16.02
C MET A 250 -33.42 -2.76 14.63
N PHE A 251 -33.29 -4.00 14.14
CA PHE A 251 -33.85 -4.38 12.85
C PHE A 251 -35.38 -4.32 12.85
N ALA A 252 -36.02 -4.82 13.91
CA ALA A 252 -37.47 -4.77 14.11
C ALA A 252 -37.99 -3.34 14.12
N ARG A 253 -37.32 -2.43 14.84
CA ARG A 253 -37.68 -0.99 14.89
C ARG A 253 -37.50 -0.30 13.54
N LYS A 254 -36.44 -0.63 12.80
CA LYS A 254 -36.10 0.03 11.53
C LYS A 254 -36.91 -0.48 10.35
N TYR A 255 -37.33 -1.75 10.36
CA TYR A 255 -38.08 -2.38 9.28
C TYR A 255 -39.31 -3.16 9.78
N PRO A 256 -40.29 -2.49 10.42
CA PRO A 256 -41.43 -3.16 11.04
C PRO A 256 -42.28 -3.98 10.05
N ARG A 257 -42.33 -3.58 8.78
CA ARG A 257 -43.09 -4.29 7.73
C ARG A 257 -42.42 -5.59 7.24
N ARG A 258 -41.12 -5.78 7.51
CA ARG A 258 -40.38 -7.01 7.15
C ARG A 258 -40.41 -8.09 8.23
N MET A 259 -40.91 -7.74 9.41
CA MET A 259 -41.16 -8.65 10.53
C MET A 259 -42.56 -9.30 10.47
N LEU A 260 -43.36 -8.94 9.45
CA LEU A 260 -44.67 -9.55 9.19
C LEU A 260 -44.47 -10.94 8.57
N LEU A 261 -43.94 -11.89 9.34
CA LEU A 261 -44.32 -13.28 9.11
C LEU A 261 -45.82 -13.36 9.41
N LEU A 262 -46.62 -13.41 8.36
CA LEU A 262 -48.02 -13.80 8.45
C LEU A 262 -48.07 -15.10 9.24
N ASN A 263 -48.75 -15.07 10.38
CA ASN A 263 -48.99 -16.25 11.19
C ASN A 263 -49.71 -17.28 10.29
N PRO A 264 -49.11 -18.45 9.99
CA PRO A 264 -49.74 -19.45 9.12
C PRO A 264 -50.95 -20.13 9.76
N LEU A 265 -51.29 -19.76 11.01
CA LEU A 265 -52.43 -20.26 11.77
C LEU A 265 -53.46 -19.16 12.11
N ALA A 266 -53.40 -18.00 11.45
CA ALA A 266 -54.46 -17.00 11.51
C ALA A 266 -55.47 -17.19 10.36
#